data_AF-A0AB38JAB5-F1
#
_entry.id   AF-A0AB38JAB5-F1
#
_cell.length_a   1.000
_cell.length_b   1.000
_cell.length_c   1.000
_cell.angle_alpha   90.00
_cell.angle_beta   90.00
_cell.angle_gamma   90.00
#
_symmetry.space_group_name_H-M   'P 1'
#
loop_
_entity.id
_entity.type
_entity.pdbx_description
1 polymer ?
#
loop_
_entity_poly.entity_id
_entity_poly.type
_entity_poly.pdbx_seq_one_letter_code
_entity_poly.pdbx_strand_id
1 'polypeptide(L)'
;MTAVELAKQLVEQAAGPLSDAVMRSIGRDLATVSCVSVRTDVVRHIGRRRREVRESIHTTGVNVWLLDENTAIGLARSGVLLCSTSGIFVPATAADLASHRTETQLKDYLALSQQLITETAAREN
;
A
#
# COMPACT_ATOMS: atom_id res chain seq x y z
N MET A 1 11.16 1.41 -19.09
CA MET A 1 10.52 1.86 -17.84
C MET A 1 11.53 1.74 -16.73
N THR A 2 11.69 2.79 -15.92
CA THR A 2 12.60 2.76 -14.76
C THR A 2 11.92 2.15 -13.53
N ALA A 3 12.70 1.71 -12.53
CA ALA A 3 12.15 1.22 -11.26
C ALA A 3 11.24 2.26 -10.57
N VAL A 4 11.58 3.55 -10.67
CA VAL A 4 10.77 4.65 -10.12
C VAL A 4 9.44 4.79 -10.87
N GLU A 5 9.41 4.61 -12.19
CA GLU A 5 8.16 4.63 -12.97
C GLU A 5 7.24 3.45 -12.62
N LEU A 6 7.80 2.25 -12.47
CA LEU A 6 7.05 1.07 -12.02
C LEU A 6 6.47 1.29 -10.61
N ALA A 7 7.29 1.79 -9.69
CA ALA A 7 6.86 2.08 -8.32
C ALA A 7 5.76 3.16 -8.28
N LYS A 8 5.85 4.20 -9.12
CA LYS A 8 4.79 5.22 -9.24
C LYS A 8 3.47 4.61 -9.69
N GLN A 9 3.51 3.78 -10.74
CA GLN A 9 2.30 3.10 -11.21
C GLN A 9 1.68 2.22 -10.13
N LEU A 10 2.49 1.47 -9.37
CA LEU A 10 1.97 0.62 -8.31
C LEU A 10 1.34 1.45 -7.17
N VAL A 11 1.97 2.56 -6.78
CA VAL A 11 1.43 3.48 -5.77
C VAL A 11 0.12 4.11 -6.24
N GLU A 12 0.02 4.50 -7.51
CA GLU A 12 -1.21 5.04 -8.10
C GLU A 12 -2.33 3.99 -8.15
N GLN A 13 -2.03 2.75 -8.54
CA GLN A 13 -2.99 1.65 -8.52
C GLN A 13 -3.46 1.33 -7.09
N ALA A 14 -2.52 1.24 -6.13
CA ALA A 14 -2.80 0.97 -4.73
C ALA A 14 -3.69 2.03 -4.07
N ALA A 15 -3.55 3.30 -4.47
CA ALA A 15 -4.35 4.40 -3.91
C ALA A 15 -5.82 4.40 -4.36
N GLY A 16 -6.16 3.70 -5.45
CA GLY A 16 -7.50 3.68 -6.01
C GLY A 16 -7.94 2.28 -6.42
N PRO A 17 -7.80 1.93 -7.71
CA PRO A 17 -8.46 0.76 -8.29
C PRO A 17 -8.09 -0.56 -7.62
N LEU A 18 -6.85 -0.70 -7.13
CA LEU A 18 -6.41 -1.94 -6.50
C LEU A 18 -6.95 -2.11 -5.09
N SER A 19 -6.97 -1.06 -4.26
CA SER A 19 -7.56 -1.13 -2.92
C SER A 19 -9.04 -1.47 -3.00
N ASP A 20 -9.76 -0.88 -3.96
CA ASP A 20 -11.17 -1.20 -4.20
C ASP A 20 -11.36 -2.64 -4.70
N ALA A 21 -10.52 -3.10 -5.65
CA ALA A 21 -10.58 -4.47 -6.15
C ALA A 21 -10.32 -5.49 -5.03
N VAL A 22 -9.32 -5.26 -4.18
CA VAL A 22 -9.03 -6.12 -3.02
C VAL A 22 -10.22 -6.14 -2.05
N MET A 23 -10.80 -4.98 -1.73
CA MET A 23 -11.96 -4.93 -0.83
C MET A 23 -13.16 -5.72 -1.37
N ARG A 24 -13.39 -5.69 -2.69
CA ARG A 24 -14.46 -6.47 -3.34
C ARG A 24 -14.13 -7.96 -3.42
N SER A 25 -12.86 -8.31 -3.60
CA SER A 25 -12.41 -9.69 -3.75
C SER A 25 -12.40 -10.45 -2.42
N ILE A 26 -12.19 -9.78 -1.28
CA ILE A 26 -12.33 -10.37 0.07
C ILE A 26 -13.73 -10.93 0.29
N GLY A 27 -14.77 -10.18 -0.06
CA GLY A 27 -16.17 -10.64 0.08
C GLY A 27 -16.53 -11.82 -0.82
N ARG A 28 -15.63 -12.23 -1.70
CA ARG A 28 -15.79 -13.32 -2.67
C ARG A 28 -14.73 -14.42 -2.51
N ASP A 29 -13.97 -14.43 -1.42
CA ASP A 29 -12.87 -15.36 -1.14
C ASP A 29 -11.77 -15.42 -2.24
N LEU A 30 -11.61 -14.34 -3.00
CA LEU A 30 -10.61 -14.22 -4.07
C LEU A 30 -9.31 -13.56 -3.59
N ALA A 31 -9.33 -12.89 -2.46
CA ALA A 31 -8.15 -12.36 -1.80
C ALA A 31 -8.24 -12.56 -0.28
N THR A 32 -7.08 -12.77 0.34
CA THR A 32 -6.95 -12.83 1.80
C THR A 32 -6.29 -11.57 2.31
N VAL A 33 -6.70 -11.13 3.49
CA VAL A 33 -6.08 -10.00 4.18
C VAL A 33 -5.38 -10.44 5.44
N SER A 34 -4.32 -9.73 5.76
CA SER A 34 -3.60 -9.85 7.03
C SER A 34 -3.81 -8.59 7.84
N CYS A 35 -3.81 -8.73 9.16
CA CYS A 35 -3.83 -7.60 10.08
C CYS A 35 -2.39 -7.27 10.49
N VAL A 36 -1.93 -6.06 10.22
CA VAL A 36 -0.57 -5.62 10.58
C VAL A 36 -0.60 -4.35 11.42
N SER A 37 0.54 -4.05 12.04
CA SER A 37 0.75 -2.79 12.74
C SER A 37 1.40 -1.79 11.80
N VAL A 38 0.80 -0.60 11.70
CA VAL A 38 1.25 0.47 10.81
C VAL A 38 1.66 1.70 11.62
N ARG A 39 2.77 2.32 11.25
CA ARG A 39 3.18 3.63 11.76
C ARG A 39 3.03 4.68 10.67
N THR A 40 2.29 5.75 10.96
CA THR A 40 2.12 6.89 10.05
C THR A 40 2.63 8.17 10.71
N ASP A 41 3.43 8.94 9.99
CA ASP A 41 3.84 10.27 10.45
C ASP A 41 2.80 11.30 10.01
N VAL A 42 2.22 12.00 10.98
CA VAL A 42 1.22 13.04 10.77
C VAL A 42 1.80 14.39 11.15
N VAL A 43 1.60 15.38 10.26
CA VAL A 43 1.93 16.78 10.55
C VAL A 43 0.72 17.43 11.18
N ARG A 44 0.85 17.87 12.44
CA ARG A 44 -0.18 18.63 13.14
C ARG A 44 0.22 20.10 13.23
N HIS A 45 -0.67 20.99 12.81
CA HIS A 45 -0.53 22.42 13.03
C HIS A 45 -1.12 22.80 14.40
N ILE A 46 -0.30 23.40 15.28
CA ILE A 46 -0.74 23.82 16.62
C ILE A 46 -0.72 25.35 16.71
N GLY A 47 -1.91 25.97 16.77
CA GLY A 47 -2.12 27.38 17.10
C GLY A 47 -2.06 28.38 15.94
N ARG A 48 -2.47 29.64 16.19
CA ARG A 48 -2.51 30.78 15.23
C ARG A 48 -1.13 31.18 14.65
N ARG A 49 -0.03 30.60 15.13
CA ARG A 49 1.32 30.76 14.55
C ARG A 49 1.72 29.44 13.91
N ARG A 50 2.16 29.49 12.65
CA ARG A 50 2.62 28.35 11.81
C ARG A 50 3.76 27.55 12.47
N ARG A 51 3.44 26.72 13.47
CA ARG A 51 4.36 25.73 14.03
C ARG A 51 3.84 24.35 13.65
N GLU A 52 4.64 23.64 12.88
CA GLU A 52 4.39 22.25 12.48
C GLU A 52 5.03 21.33 13.52
N VAL A 53 4.25 20.39 14.03
CA VAL A 53 4.75 19.31 14.89
C VAL A 53 4.53 18.01 14.13
N ARG A 54 5.60 17.22 13.97
CA ARG A 54 5.54 15.86 13.43
C ARG A 54 5.27 14.91 14.59
N GLU A 55 4.21 14.12 14.48
CA GLU A 55 3.82 13.11 15.44
C GLU A 55 3.70 11.77 14.71
N SER A 56 4.23 10.70 15.29
CA SER A 56 4.08 9.35 14.74
C SER A 56 2.89 8.66 15.41
N ILE A 57 1.90 8.28 14.61
CA ILE A 57 0.73 7.52 15.06
C ILE A 57 1.00 6.04 14.79
N HIS A 58 0.75 5.21 15.80
CA HIS A 58 0.81 3.76 15.67
C HIS A 58 -0.60 3.18 15.68
N THR A 59 -0.94 2.44 14.62
CA THR A 59 -2.24 1.80 14.45
C THR A 59 -2.05 0.30 14.33
N THR A 60 -2.60 -0.46 15.26
CA THR A 60 -2.59 -1.93 15.24
C THR A 60 -3.84 -2.48 14.55
N GLY A 61 -3.73 -3.61 13.86
CA GLY A 61 -4.89 -4.28 13.25
C GLY A 61 -5.34 -3.68 11.93
N VAL A 62 -4.43 -3.05 11.18
CA VAL A 62 -4.73 -2.52 9.85
C VAL A 62 -4.80 -3.69 8.87
N ASN A 63 -5.95 -3.82 8.20
CA ASN A 63 -6.12 -4.80 7.13
C ASN A 63 -5.26 -4.42 5.93
N VAL A 64 -4.41 -5.35 5.53
CA VAL A 64 -3.54 -5.23 4.37
C VAL A 64 -3.63 -6.45 3.49
N TRP A 65 -3.36 -6.26 2.21
CA TRP A 65 -3.07 -7.35 1.30
C TRP A 65 -1.57 -7.44 1.09
N LEU A 66 -0.98 -8.59 1.40
CA LEU A 66 0.46 -8.81 1.31
C LEU A 66 0.84 -9.12 -0.14
N LEU A 67 1.75 -8.34 -0.69
CA LEU A 67 2.43 -8.64 -1.95
C LEU A 67 3.61 -9.60 -1.71
N ASP A 68 4.29 -9.42 -0.57
CA ASP A 68 5.27 -10.33 0.00
C ASP A 68 5.36 -10.13 1.53
N GLU A 69 6.36 -10.74 2.18
CA GLU A 69 6.59 -10.65 3.63
C GLU A 69 6.83 -9.22 4.15
N ASN A 70 7.30 -8.32 3.28
CA ASN A 70 7.80 -6.99 3.62
C ASN A 70 7.12 -5.86 2.82
N THR A 71 6.17 -6.15 1.95
CA THR A 71 5.44 -5.20 1.13
C THR A 71 3.96 -5.54 1.15
N ALA A 72 3.14 -4.55 1.46
CA ALA A 72 1.72 -4.72 1.58
C ALA A 72 0.97 -3.52 0.98
N ILE A 73 -0.32 -3.71 0.70
CA ILE A 73 -1.24 -2.65 0.30
C ILE A 73 -2.26 -2.47 1.41
N GLY A 74 -2.34 -1.26 1.97
CA GLY A 74 -3.27 -0.94 3.04
C GLY A 74 -4.64 -0.52 2.51
N LEU A 75 -5.68 -1.25 2.92
CA LEU A 75 -7.02 -1.15 2.33
C LEU A 75 -7.83 0.07 2.82
N ALA A 76 -7.50 0.59 4.01
CA ALA A 76 -8.11 1.80 4.56
C ALA A 76 -7.44 3.09 4.03
N ARG A 77 -7.12 3.12 2.72
CA ARG A 77 -6.41 4.21 2.01
C ARG A 77 -4.94 4.41 2.39
N SER A 78 -4.23 3.37 2.82
CA SER A 78 -2.84 3.53 3.28
C SER A 78 -1.79 3.33 2.17
N GLY A 79 -2.20 3.17 0.91
CA GLY A 79 -1.30 3.02 -0.23
C GLY A 79 -0.39 1.79 -0.08
N VAL A 80 0.79 1.83 -0.69
CA VAL A 80 1.81 0.79 -0.51
C VAL A 80 2.53 1.01 0.83
N LEU A 81 2.70 -0.07 1.57
CA LEU A 81 3.36 -0.14 2.86
C LEU A 81 4.63 -0.99 2.75
N LEU A 82 5.70 -0.56 3.40
CA LEU A 82 6.93 -1.34 3.56
C LEU A 82 7.13 -1.72 5.03
N CYS A 83 7.49 -2.97 5.28
CA CYS A 83 7.83 -3.45 6.60
C CYS A 83 9.22 -2.92 7.00
N SER A 84 9.30 -2.27 8.15
CA SER A 84 10.57 -1.89 8.76
C SER A 84 11.23 -3.08 9.44
N THR A 85 12.51 -2.94 9.79
CA THR A 85 13.27 -3.95 10.56
C THR A 85 12.65 -4.27 11.93
N SER A 86 11.77 -3.42 12.44
CA SER A 86 11.01 -3.63 13.67
C SER A 86 9.71 -4.43 13.49
N GLY A 87 9.40 -4.91 12.28
CA GLY A 87 8.16 -5.60 11.97
C GLY A 87 6.93 -4.68 11.83
N ILE A 88 7.15 -3.35 11.87
CA ILE A 88 6.09 -2.35 11.74
C ILE A 88 6.07 -1.83 10.30
N PHE A 89 4.89 -1.82 9.68
CA PHE A 89 4.69 -1.31 8.33
C PHE A 89 4.61 0.22 8.33
N VAL A 90 5.15 0.85 7.29
CA VAL A 90 5.17 2.31 7.12
C VAL A 90 4.75 2.66 5.68
N PRO A 91 3.96 3.72 5.46
CA PRO A 91 3.66 4.21 4.11
C PRO A 91 4.94 4.48 3.32
N ALA A 92 4.98 3.98 2.09
CA ALA A 92 6.11 4.13 1.20
C ALA A 92 5.76 5.06 0.04
N THR A 93 6.68 5.98 -0.28
CA THR A 93 6.61 6.72 -1.54
C THR A 93 7.12 5.85 -2.69
N ALA A 94 6.88 6.27 -3.94
CA ALA A 94 7.43 5.59 -5.10
C ALA A 94 8.98 5.55 -5.09
N ALA A 95 9.63 6.57 -4.53
CA ALA A 95 11.09 6.60 -4.40
C ALA A 95 11.59 5.59 -3.35
N ASP A 96 10.90 5.48 -2.22
CA ASP A 96 11.20 4.49 -1.19
C ASP A 96 11.04 3.08 -1.77
N LEU A 97 9.91 2.83 -2.43
CA LEU A 97 9.61 1.54 -3.03
C LEU A 97 10.63 1.14 -4.11
N ALA A 98 11.02 2.06 -5.00
CA ALA A 98 12.03 1.81 -6.02
C ALA A 98 13.43 1.58 -5.44
N SER A 99 13.69 2.06 -4.23
CA SER A 99 14.97 1.84 -3.53
C SER A 99 15.00 0.50 -2.78
N HIS A 100 13.84 -0.04 -2.40
CA HIS A 100 13.71 -1.29 -1.64
C HIS A 100 13.36 -2.51 -2.50
N ARG A 101 13.01 -2.32 -3.78
CA ARG A 101 12.56 -3.38 -4.67
C ARG A 101 13.24 -3.33 -6.02
N THR A 102 13.49 -4.51 -6.57
CA THR A 102 14.05 -4.67 -7.91
C THR A 102 13.01 -4.37 -8.98
N GLU A 103 13.47 -4.06 -10.19
CA GLU A 103 12.57 -3.82 -11.34
C GLU A 103 11.67 -5.03 -11.62
N THR A 104 12.21 -6.25 -11.49
CA THR A 104 11.45 -7.50 -11.68
C THR A 104 10.33 -7.64 -10.66
N GLN A 105 10.63 -7.45 -9.36
CA GLN A 105 9.62 -7.52 -8.31
C GLN A 105 8.49 -6.51 -8.53
N LEU A 106 8.82 -5.27 -8.94
CA LEU A 106 7.81 -4.25 -9.22
C LEU A 106 6.92 -4.61 -10.41
N LYS A 107 7.49 -5.23 -11.46
CA LYS A 107 6.71 -5.77 -12.57
C LYS A 107 5.78 -6.89 -12.13
N ASP A 108 6.26 -7.80 -11.29
CA ASP A 108 5.46 -8.91 -10.77
C ASP A 108 4.29 -8.40 -9.91
N TYR A 109 4.54 -7.43 -9.02
CA TYR A 109 3.48 -6.81 -8.23
C TYR A 109 2.44 -6.09 -9.10
N LEU A 110 2.87 -5.38 -10.16
CA LEU A 110 1.97 -4.75 -11.10
C LEU A 110 1.12 -5.76 -11.88
N ALA A 111 1.73 -6.87 -12.32
CA ALA A 111 1.03 -7.94 -13.01
C ALA A 111 -0.04 -8.58 -12.10
N LEU A 112 0.33 -8.89 -10.85
CA LEU A 112 -0.60 -9.42 -9.84
C LEU A 112 -1.75 -8.45 -9.55
N SER A 113 -1.42 -7.16 -9.40
CA SER A 113 -2.39 -6.09 -9.17
C SER A 113 -3.37 -5.98 -10.33
N GLN A 114 -2.86 -5.99 -11.57
CA GLN A 114 -3.67 -5.91 -12.77
C GLN A 114 -4.57 -7.13 -12.95
N GLN A 115 -4.05 -8.33 -12.68
CA GLN A 115 -4.83 -9.56 -12.73
C GLN A 115 -6.02 -9.48 -11.77
N LEU A 116 -5.80 -9.08 -10.51
CA LEU A 116 -6.86 -8.97 -9.53
C LEU A 116 -7.92 -7.93 -9.95
N ILE A 117 -7.50 -6.76 -10.44
CA ILE A 117 -8.41 -5.72 -10.93
C ILE A 117 -9.28 -6.27 -12.07
N THR A 118 -8.66 -6.92 -13.06
CA THR A 118 -9.37 -7.46 -14.22
C THR A 118 -10.31 -8.60 -13.85
N GLU A 119 -9.90 -9.54 -13.00
CA GLU A 119 -10.76 -10.63 -12.52
C GLU A 119 -11.97 -10.11 -11.73
N THR A 120 -11.76 -9.09 -10.91
CA THR A 120 -12.83 -8.47 -10.13
C THR A 120 -13.83 -7.78 -11.06
N ALA A 121 -13.34 -7.02 -12.06
CA ALA A 121 -14.17 -6.33 -13.04
C ALA A 121 -14.92 -7.29 -13.98
N ALA A 122 -14.29 -8.37 -14.43
CA ALA A 122 -14.91 -9.35 -15.33
C ALA A 122 -16.09 -10.09 -14.68
N ARG A 123 -16.12 -10.18 -13.35
CA ARG A 123 -17.21 -10.81 -12.58
C ARG A 123 -18.30 -9.82 -12.14
N GLU A 124 -18.24 -8.57 -12.61
CA GLU A 124 -19.28 -7.55 -12.45
C GLU A 124 -20.15 -7.41 -13.71
N ASN A 125 -19.69 -7.93 -14.85
CA ASN A 125 -20.45 -8.04 -16.10
C ASN A 125 -21.05 -9.44 -16.26
#